data_AF-W7W753-F1
#
_entry.id   AF-W7W753-F1
#
_cell.length_a   1.000
_cell.length_b   1.000
_cell.length_c   1.000
_cell.angle_alpha   90.00
_cell.angle_beta   90.00
_cell.angle_gamma   90.00
#
_symmetry.space_group_name_H-M   'P 1'
#
loop_
_entity.id
_entity.type
_entity.pdbx_description
1 polymer ?
#
loop_
_entity_poly.entity_id
_entity_poly.type
_entity_poly.pdbx_seq_one_letter_code
_entity_poly.pdbx_strand_id
1 'polypeptide(L)' 'MGVPSNGEYGIPKDVMFGFPVTCANGEYKIVDGLAIDAFSQECINKTLAELQGEQDGVKHLI' A
#
# COMPACT_ATOMS: atom_id res chain seq x y z
N MET A 1 4.19 0.51 -8.13
CA MET A 1 2.86 0.31 -8.77
C MET A 1 1.79 0.37 -7.69
N GLY A 2 0.58 0.82 -8.00
CA GLY A 2 -0.58 0.72 -7.10
C GLY A 2 -1.16 -0.69 -7.17
N VAL A 3 -0.97 -1.51 -6.15
CA VAL A 3 -1.40 -2.92 -6.12
C VAL A 3 -2.08 -3.24 -4.78
N PRO A 4 -2.95 -4.25 -4.69
CA PRO A 4 -3.60 -4.62 -3.43
C PRO A 4 -2.54 -5.16 -2.46
N SER A 5 -2.49 -4.57 -1.26
CA SER A 5 -1.63 -5.03 -0.18
C SER A 5 -2.02 -6.43 0.32
N ASN A 6 -1.05 -7.25 0.67
CA ASN A 6 -1.19 -8.46 1.47
C ASN A 6 -0.71 -8.29 2.92
N GLY A 7 -0.39 -7.07 3.35
CA GLY A 7 0.20 -6.78 4.67
C GLY A 7 1.62 -6.24 4.62
N GLU A 8 2.20 -6.08 3.43
CA GLU A 8 3.57 -5.63 3.25
C GLU A 8 3.76 -4.25 3.87
N TYR A 9 4.88 -4.06 4.57
CA TYR A 9 5.24 -2.79 5.21
C TYR A 9 4.19 -2.24 6.20
N GLY A 10 3.34 -3.10 6.76
CA GLY A 10 2.31 -2.71 7.73
C GLY A 10 1.06 -2.10 7.09
N ILE A 11 0.92 -2.15 5.77
CA ILE A 11 -0.26 -1.68 5.05
C ILE A 11 -1.37 -2.73 5.16
N PRO A 12 -2.60 -2.40 5.61
CA PRO A 12 -3.69 -3.36 5.74
C PRO A 12 -3.97 -4.09 4.43
N LYS A 13 -4.35 -5.37 4.55
CA LYS A 13 -4.69 -6.20 3.39
C LYS A 13 -5.82 -5.56 2.57
N ASP A 14 -5.77 -5.77 1.26
CA ASP A 14 -6.75 -5.31 0.25
C ASP A 14 -6.80 -3.79 0.04
N VAL A 15 -6.01 -3.01 0.79
CA VAL A 15 -5.79 -1.59 0.48
C VAL A 15 -4.94 -1.49 -0.79
N MET A 16 -5.46 -0.81 -1.81
CA MET A 16 -4.69 -0.44 -2.99
C MET A 16 -3.64 0.61 -2.60
N PHE A 17 -2.36 0.23 -2.60
CA PHE A 17 -1.29 1.10 -2.13
C PHE A 17 -0.09 1.07 -3.09
N GLY A 18 0.68 2.15 -3.09
CA GLY A 18 1.89 2.28 -3.91
C GLY A 18 3.06 1.50 -3.30
N PHE A 19 3.49 0.42 -3.96
CA PHE A 19 4.65 -0.36 -3.53
C PHE A 19 5.82 -0.28 -4.52
N PRO A 20 7.08 -0.39 -4.03
CA PRO A 20 8.22 -0.71 -4.87
C PRO A 20 8.07 -2.15 -5.37
N VAL A 21 8.13 -2.32 -6.69
CA VAL A 21 7.94 -3.62 -7.32
C VAL A 21 8.99 -3.84 -8.40
N THR A 22 9.29 -5.11 -8.67
CA THR A 22 9.90 -5.54 -9.93
C THR A 22 8.83 -6.14 -10.82
N CYS A 23 8.96 -5.97 -12.14
CA CYS A 23 8.02 -6.51 -13.12
C CYS A 23 8.75 -7.42 -14.10
N ALA A 24 8.23 -8.62 -14.32
CA ALA A 24 8.74 -9.58 -15.29
C ALA A 24 7.60 -10.45 -15.82
N ASN A 25 7.57 -10.70 -17.14
CA ASN A 25 6.63 -11.63 -17.77
C ASN A 25 5.14 -11.33 -17.49
N GLY A 26 4.76 -10.07 -17.34
CA GLY A 26 3.37 -9.67 -17.03
C GLY A 26 2.99 -9.79 -15.55
N GLU A 27 3.92 -10.22 -14.70
CA GLU A 27 3.73 -10.31 -13.25
C GLU A 27 4.54 -9.23 -12.54
N TYR A 28 4.05 -8.79 -11.38
CA TYR A 28 4.77 -7.92 -10.47
C TYR A 28 5.11 -8.67 -9.18
N LYS A 29 6.22 -8.31 -8.55
CA LYS A 29 6.59 -8.76 -7.21
C LYS A 29 6.93 -7.55 -6.35
N ILE A 30 6.31 -7.43 -5.18
CA ILE A 30 6.67 -6.42 -4.19
C ILE A 30 8.09 -6.70 -3.70
N VAL A 31 8.91 -5.65 -3.67
CA VAL A 31 10.27 -5.73 -3.13
C VAL A 31 10.15 -5.85 -1.61
N ASP A 32 10.76 -6.89 -1.03
CA ASP A 32 10.80 -7.13 0.42
C ASP A 32 12.10 -6.59 1.05
N GLY A 33 12.10 -6.49 2.39
CA GLY A 33 13.33 -6.25 3.17
C GLY A 33 13.84 -4.80 3.18
N LEU A 34 13.04 -3.84 2.73
CA LEU A 34 13.39 -2.42 2.84
C LEU A 34 13.22 -1.93 4.28
N ALA A 35 14.24 -1.25 4.80
CA ALA A 35 14.13 -0.57 6.07
C ALA A 35 13.27 0.69 5.89
N ILE A 36 12.28 0.85 6.76
CA ILE A 36 11.44 2.05 6.81
C ILE A 36 11.86 2.86 8.03
N ASP A 37 12.45 4.03 7.80
CA ASP A 37 12.78 4.96 8.88
C ASP A 37 11.54 5.71 9.39
N ALA A 38 11.69 6.42 10.51
CA ALA A 38 10.57 7.09 11.17
C ALA A 38 9.90 8.16 10.28
N PHE A 39 10.70 8.90 9.49
CA PHE A 39 10.18 9.90 8.56
C PHE A 39 9.35 9.26 7.45
N SER A 40 9.88 8.20 6.83
CA SER A 40 9.19 7.43 5.80
C SER A 40 7.90 6.84 6.33
N GLN A 41 7.91 6.28 7.56
CA GLN A 41 6.72 5.74 8.20
C GLN A 41 5.64 6.82 8.42
N GLU A 42 6.02 8.04 8.83
CA GLU A 42 5.07 9.13 9.01
C GLU A 42 4.39 9.51 7.69
N CYS A 43 5.16 9.60 6.60
CA CYS A 43 4.61 9.85 5.27
C CYS A 43 3.68 8.73 4.80
N ILE A 44 4.08 7.46 4.99
CA ILE A 44 3.26 6.29 4.68
C ILE A 44 1.93 6.34 5.44
N ASN A 45 1.97 6.66 6.74
CA ASN A 45 0.77 6.73 7.57
C ASN A 45 -0.21 7.83 7.11
N LYS A 46 0.30 8.98 6.64
CA LYS A 46 -0.53 10.07 6.11
C LYS A 46 -1.31 9.61 4.86
N THR A 47 -0.62 9.01 3.90
CA THR A 47 -1.26 8.50 2.68
C THR A 47 -2.20 7.33 2.99
N LEU A 48 -1.84 6.45 3.93
CA LEU A 48 -2.71 5.36 4.34
C LEU A 48 -4.03 5.88 4.95
N ALA A 49 -3.96 6.92 5.80
CA ALA A 49 -5.14 7.53 6.40
C ALA A 49 -6.05 8.17 5.34
N GLU A 50 -5.48 8.81 4.32
CA GLU A 50 -6.23 9.35 3.16
C GLU A 50 -6.98 8.24 2.42
N LEU A 51 -6.29 7.16 2.04
CA LEU A 51 -6.88 6.03 1.31
C LEU A 51 -7.98 5.31 2.13
N GLN A 52 -7.81 5.22 3.45
CA GLN A 52 -8.85 4.68 4.33
C GLN A 52 -10.08 5.59 4.38
N GLY A 53 -9.88 6.92 4.40
CA GLY A 53 -10.97 7.88 4.28
C GLY A 53 -11.73 7.77 2.96
N GLU A 54 -11.03 7.58 1.85
CA GLU A 54 -11.65 7.32 0.54
C GLU A 54 -12.43 6.01 0.54
N GLN A 55 -11.82 4.93 1.06
CA GLN A 55 -12.47 3.63 1.18
C GLN A 55 -13.76 3.73 1.99
N ASP A 56 -13.72 4.41 3.14
CA ASP A 56 -14.87 4.68 3.99
C ASP A 56 -16.00 5.41 3.24
N GLY A 57 -15.64 6.41 2.44
CA GLY A 57 -16.60 7.18 1.64
C GLY A 57 -17.35 6.33 0.61
N VAL A 58 -16.73 5.28 0.08
CA VAL A 58 -17.32 4.40 -0.95
C VAL A 58 -17.82 3.06 -0.42
N LYS A 59 -17.73 2.80 0.90
CA LYS A 59 -18.14 1.53 1.54
C LYS A 59 -19.55 1.06 1.17
N HIS A 60 -20.45 1.99 0.83
CA HIS A 60 -21.85 1.69 0.47
C HIS A 60 -22.02 1.05 -0.93
N LEU A 61 -20.94 0.94 -1.72
CA LEU A 61 -20.98 0.38 -3.07
C LEU A 61 -20.63 -1.11 -3.13
N ILE A 62 -20.28 -1.73 -2.00
CA ILE A 62 -19.83 -3.13 -1.89
C ILE A 62 -20.52 -3.88 -0.75
#